data_AF-A0A966F709-F1
#
_entry.id   AF-A0A966F709-F1
#
_cell.length_a   1.000
_cell.length_b   1.000
_cell.length_c   1.000
_cell.angle_alpha   90.00
_cell.angle_beta   90.00
_cell.angle_gamma   90.00
#
_symmetry.space_group_name_H-M   'P 1'
#
loop_
_entity.id
_entity.type
_entity.pdbx_description
1 polymer ?
#
loop_
_entity_poly.entity_id
_entity_poly.type
_entity_poly.pdbx_seq_one_letter_code
_entity_poly.pdbx_strand_id
1 'polypeptide(L)' 'MANQIARNFGTRDRDAAAEAVAGHILRYWDPRMKRRIIAYVADGAGSDLSDVAALAVSMVAEKAQPDHAATGA' A
#
# COMPACT_ATOMS: atom_id res chain seq x y z
N MET A 1 -4.31 11.31 -1.97
CA MET A 1 -3.75 10.71 -3.21
C MET A 1 -4.06 9.22 -3.31
N ALA A 2 -3.72 8.39 -2.31
CA ALA A 2 -4.02 6.94 -2.33
C ALA A 2 -5.51 6.62 -2.60
N ASN A 3 -6.45 7.33 -1.94
CA ASN A 3 -7.88 7.16 -2.18
C ASN A 3 -8.31 7.48 -3.63
N GLN A 4 -7.65 8.44 -4.31
CA GLN A 4 -7.96 8.76 -5.71
C GLN A 4 -7.45 7.68 -6.66
N ILE A 5 -6.27 7.11 -6.38
CA ILE A 5 -5.72 5.98 -7.12
C ILE A 5 -6.66 4.77 -6.95
N ALA A 6 -7.07 4.47 -5.72
CA ALA A 6 -8.02 3.38 -5.44
C ALA A 6 -9.35 3.56 -6.19
N ARG A 7 -9.91 4.78 -6.24
CA ARG A 7 -11.13 5.08 -7.00
C ARG A 7 -10.98 4.86 -8.51
N ASN A 8 -9.81 5.16 -9.08
CA ASN A 8 -9.56 4.97 -10.51
C ASN A 8 -9.47 3.49 -10.93
N PHE A 9 -9.22 2.57 -9.98
CA PHE A 9 -9.13 1.14 -10.29
C PHE A 9 -10.49 0.43 -10.42
N GLY A 10 -11.61 1.10 -10.11
CA GLY A 10 -12.97 0.69 -10.50
C GLY A 10 -13.51 -0.57 -9.80
N THR A 11 -14.54 -1.21 -10.40
CA THR A 11 -15.28 -2.42 -9.94
C THR A 11 -14.45 -3.71 -9.92
N ARG A 12 -13.12 -3.59 -9.86
CA ARG A 12 -12.25 -4.74 -9.66
C ARG A 12 -12.48 -5.32 -8.26
N ASP A 13 -12.25 -6.62 -8.14
CA ASP A 13 -12.19 -7.27 -6.83
C ASP A 13 -11.25 -6.50 -5.89
N ARG A 14 -11.64 -6.41 -4.61
CA ARG A 14 -10.96 -5.58 -3.60
C ARG A 14 -9.46 -5.84 -3.56
N ASP A 15 -9.06 -7.10 -3.63
CA ASP A 15 -7.66 -7.49 -3.46
C ASP A 15 -6.86 -7.17 -4.74
N ALA A 16 -7.44 -7.42 -5.92
CA ALA A 16 -6.84 -7.01 -7.19
C ALA A 16 -6.68 -5.49 -7.32
N ALA A 17 -7.64 -4.71 -6.82
CA ALA A 17 -7.54 -3.26 -6.76
C ALA A 17 -6.42 -2.82 -5.80
N ALA A 18 -6.31 -3.45 -4.63
CA ALA A 18 -5.28 -3.13 -3.65
C ALA A 18 -3.86 -3.45 -4.18
N GLU A 19 -3.68 -4.60 -4.85
CA GLU A 19 -2.41 -4.97 -5.50
C GLU A 19 -2.00 -3.94 -6.56
N ALA A 20 -2.94 -3.51 -7.39
CA ALA A 20 -2.67 -2.52 -8.43
C ALA A 20 -2.28 -1.15 -7.83
N VAL A 21 -2.96 -0.72 -6.76
CA VAL A 21 -2.63 0.50 -6.01
C VAL A 21 -1.24 0.38 -5.37
N ALA A 22 -0.94 -0.75 -4.72
CA ALA A 22 0.35 -1.00 -4.07
C ALA A 22 1.49 -0.97 -5.10
N GLY A 23 1.30 -1.62 -6.27
CA GLY A 23 2.26 -1.58 -7.37
C GLY A 23 2.51 -0.16 -7.89
N HIS A 24 1.46 0.66 -8.00
CA HIS A 24 1.59 2.06 -8.38
C HIS A 24 2.38 2.87 -7.34
N ILE A 25 2.06 2.73 -6.05
CA ILE A 25 2.79 3.41 -4.97
C ILE A 25 4.27 3.01 -4.99
N LEU A 26 4.57 1.72 -5.10
CA LEU A 26 5.95 1.22 -5.14
C LEU A 26 6.74 1.76 -6.34
N ARG A 27 6.11 1.88 -7.51
CA ARG A 27 6.78 2.33 -8.73
C ARG A 27 7.00 3.84 -8.79
N TYR A 28 6.03 4.63 -8.33
CA TYR A 28 6.00 6.07 -8.63
C TYR A 28 6.21 6.97 -7.41
N TRP A 29 5.99 6.50 -6.19
CA TRP A 29 6.19 7.34 -5.01
C TRP A 29 7.65 7.37 -4.59
N ASP A 30 8.07 8.51 -4.03
CA ASP A 30 9.39 8.65 -3.41
C ASP A 30 9.51 7.74 -2.18
N PRO A 31 10.70 7.17 -1.87
CA PRO A 31 10.91 6.35 -0.68
C PRO A 31 10.50 7.01 0.64
N ARG A 32 10.57 8.35 0.77
CA ARG A 32 10.08 9.07 1.95
C ARG A 32 8.56 9.10 2.02
N MET A 33 7.87 9.22 0.88
CA MET A 33 6.40 9.19 0.83
C MET A 33 5.86 7.81 1.24
N LYS A 34 6.48 6.72 0.76
CA LYS A 34 6.12 5.34 1.16
C LYS A 34 6.24 5.16 2.67
N ARG A 35 7.37 5.56 3.26
CA ARG A 35 7.58 5.49 4.71
C ARG A 35 6.53 6.27 5.50
N ARG A 36 6.17 7.47 5.04
CA ARG A 36 5.14 8.30 5.69
C ARG A 36 3.76 7.64 5.67
N ILE A 37 3.34 7.09 4.53
CA ILE A 37 2.01 6.47 4.44
C ILE A 37 1.94 5.15 5.22
N ILE A 38 3.02 4.38 5.25
CA ILE A 38 3.11 3.16 6.09
C ILE A 38 2.99 3.53 7.56
N ALA A 39 3.76 4.51 8.04
CA ALA A 39 3.70 4.97 9.43
C ALA A 39 2.29 5.50 9.78
N TYR A 40 1.69 6.27 8.88
CA TYR A 40 0.33 6.80 9.07
C TYR A 40 -0.72 5.70 9.30
N VAL A 41 -0.63 4.57 8.59
CA VAL A 41 -1.54 3.43 8.80
C VAL A 41 -1.18 2.65 10.06
N ALA A 42 0.12 2.45 10.34
CA ALA A 42 0.59 1.74 11.52
C ALA A 42 0.19 2.44 12.83
N ASP A 43 0.16 3.77 12.84
CA ASP A 43 -0.25 4.58 14.00
C ASP A 43 -1.78 4.59 14.22
N GLY A 44 -2.55 3.84 13.41
CA GLY A 44 -4.01 3.78 13.49
C GLY A 44 -4.71 5.03 12.95
N ALA A 45 -3.98 5.99 12.40
CA ALA A 45 -4.51 7.23 11.85
C ALA A 45 -5.11 7.07 10.44
N GLY A 46 -4.90 5.93 9.78
CA GLY A 46 -5.42 5.60 8.45
C GLY A 46 -6.94 5.41 8.32
N SER A 47 -7.75 5.91 9.25
CA SER A 47 -9.21 5.77 9.26
C SER A 47 -9.93 6.54 8.15
N ASP A 48 -9.24 7.51 7.52
CA ASP A 48 -9.70 8.26 6.35
C ASP A 48 -9.32 7.58 5.02
N LEU A 49 -8.58 6.47 5.04
CA LEU A 49 -8.30 5.67 3.86
C LEU A 49 -9.48 4.75 3.54
N SER A 50 -9.73 4.53 2.24
CA SER A 50 -10.64 3.46 1.85
C SER A 50 -10.03 2.09 2.17
N ASP A 51 -10.87 1.05 2.32
CA ASP A 51 -10.41 -0.32 2.59
C ASP A 51 -9.36 -0.81 1.58
N VAL A 52 -9.51 -0.44 0.31
CA VAL A 52 -8.55 -0.74 -0.77
C VAL A 52 -7.23 -0.01 -0.55
N ALA A 53 -7.28 1.28 -0.18
CA ALA A 53 -6.08 2.06 0.06
C ALA A 53 -5.34 1.60 1.33
N ALA A 54 -6.06 1.26 2.39
CA ALA A 54 -5.49 0.69 3.61
C ALA A 54 -4.80 -0.65 3.31
N LEU A 55 -5.47 -1.57 2.61
CA LEU A 55 -4.88 -2.86 2.23
C LEU A 55 -3.65 -2.67 1.33
N ALA A 56 -3.71 -1.77 0.36
CA ALA A 56 -2.57 -1.48 -0.50
C ALA A 56 -1.36 -0.98 0.29
N VAL A 57 -1.57 -0.12 1.30
CA VAL A 57 -0.48 0.36 2.15
C VAL A 57 0.13 -0.78 2.98
N SER A 58 -0.67 -1.71 3.50
CA SER A 58 -0.15 -2.93 4.14
C SER A 58 0.74 -3.74 3.21
N MET A 59 0.31 -3.96 1.96
CA MET A 59 1.12 -4.66 0.94
C MET A 59 2.41 -3.90 0.60
N VAL A 60 2.37 -2.57 0.58
CA VAL A 60 3.56 -1.73 0.38
C VAL A 60 4.52 -1.89 1.56
N ALA A 61 4.03 -1.95 2.79
CA ALA A 61 4.85 -2.16 3.99
C ALA A 61 5.58 -3.50 3.93
N GLU A 62 4.88 -4.59 3.63
CA GLU A 62 5.45 -5.93 3.49
C GLU A 62 6.53 -5.99 2.40
N LYS A 63 6.30 -5.33 1.26
CA LYS A 63 7.23 -5.32 0.11
C LYS A 63 8.38 -4.33 0.27
N ALA A 64 8.25 -3.32 1.13
CA ALA A 64 9.27 -2.31 1.41
C ALA A 64 10.18 -2.70 2.56
N GLN A 65 9.79 -3.66 3.40
CA GLN A 65 10.73 -4.29 4.33
C GLN A 65 11.83 -4.99 3.51
N PRO A 66 13.11 -4.69 3.80
CA PRO A 66 14.21 -5.21 3.03
C PRO A 66 14.28 -6.71 3.26
N ASP A 67 13.94 -7.49 2.23
CA ASP A 67 13.86 -8.95 2.25
C ASP A 67 13.06 -9.50 3.44
N HIS A 68 11.96 -10.20 3.15
CA HIS A 68 11.76 -11.44 3.89
C HIS A 68 13.02 -12.26 3.66
N ALA A 69 14.00 -12.10 4.57
CA ALA A 69 15.27 -12.77 4.52
C ALA A 69 14.96 -14.21 4.15
N ALA A 70 15.57 -14.65 3.05
CA ALA A 70 15.81 -16.05 2.75
C ALA A 70 15.91 -16.82 4.08
N THR A 71 14.79 -17.44 4.46
CA THR A 71 14.67 -18.24 5.67
C THR A 71 14.37 -19.64 5.17
N GLY A 72 15.39 -20.49 5.31
CA GLY A 72 15.33 -21.93 5.05
C GLY A 72 15.70 -22.26 3.61
N ALA A 73 16.95 -22.62 3.32
CA ALA A 73 17.63 -23.90 3.62
C ALA A 73 17.60 -24.81 2.39
#